data_AF-A0A443Q4R4-F1
#
_entry.id   AF-A0A443Q4R4-F1
#
_cell.length_a   1.000
_cell.length_b   1.000
_cell.length_c   1.000
_cell.angle_alpha   90.00
_cell.angle_beta   90.00
_cell.angle_gamma   90.00
#
_symmetry.space_group_name_H-M   'P 1'
#
loop_
_entity.id
_entity.type
_entity.pdbx_description
1 polymer ?
#
loop_
_entity_poly.entity_id
_entity_poly.type
_entity_poly.pdbx_seq_one_letter_code
_entity_poly.pdbx_strand_id
1 'polypeptide(L)'
;MLIPTQVLKADDVDLMIIARGTPGFSGADLANLVNIAALKAAMDGAKAVSMEDLKYAKDKIMMGSERKSAVISEESRKFTAFHEGGHALVAIHNDGALPVDKATIVPRGMSLGMVAQLPDKDETSVSRKQMLVRLDVCMGGRVAEELIFGENEVTSGASSDLQQATSLARAMVTKYGMSELVGFVSHNYDDTGKSMSTETRLLIEKEVRQFLERAYNNAKTILTTHNKELHALANALLC
;
A
#
# COMPACT_ATOMS: atom_id res chain seq x y z
N MET A 1 29.29 -8.19 -25.90
CA MET A 1 27.96 -8.16 -25.26
C MET A 1 27.78 -9.52 -24.59
N LEU A 2 28.29 -9.65 -23.36
CA LEU A 2 28.36 -10.86 -22.53
C LEU A 2 27.33 -10.64 -21.39
N ILE A 3 26.38 -11.48 -21.00
CA ILE A 3 26.13 -12.93 -21.11
C ILE A 3 24.59 -13.13 -20.95
N PRO A 4 23.90 -14.04 -21.66
CA PRO A 4 22.63 -14.59 -21.17
C PRO A 4 22.96 -15.75 -20.22
N THR A 5 23.16 -15.46 -18.93
CA THR A 5 23.27 -16.53 -17.93
C THR A 5 21.86 -17.05 -17.69
N GLN A 6 21.62 -18.30 -18.09
CA GLN A 6 20.40 -19.01 -17.73
C GLN A 6 20.38 -19.12 -16.20
N VAL A 7 19.59 -18.27 -15.54
CA VAL A 7 19.46 -18.28 -14.08
C VAL A 7 18.75 -19.57 -13.68
N LEU A 8 19.45 -20.43 -12.94
CA LEU A 8 18.87 -21.65 -12.40
C LEU A 8 17.78 -21.26 -11.40
N LYS A 9 16.54 -21.71 -11.63
CA LYS A 9 15.41 -21.53 -10.73
C LYS A 9 15.18 -22.81 -9.92
N ALA A 10 14.80 -22.66 -8.66
CA ALA A 10 14.34 -23.78 -7.85
C ALA A 10 12.89 -24.16 -8.21
N ASP A 11 12.44 -25.32 -7.73
CA ASP A 11 11.13 -25.89 -8.06
C ASP A 11 9.96 -25.14 -7.40
N ASP A 12 10.23 -24.39 -6.33
CA ASP A 12 9.26 -23.57 -5.59
C ASP A 12 8.89 -22.26 -6.31
N VAL A 13 9.58 -21.93 -7.41
CA VAL A 13 9.39 -20.67 -8.13
C VAL A 13 8.10 -20.70 -8.96
N ASP A 14 7.11 -19.95 -8.49
CA ASP A 14 5.93 -19.55 -9.25
C ASP A 14 6.06 -18.10 -9.77
N LEU A 15 6.35 -17.98 -11.06
CA LEU A 15 6.52 -16.69 -11.73
C LEU A 15 5.22 -15.88 -11.82
N MET A 16 4.04 -16.52 -11.72
CA MET A 16 2.76 -15.80 -11.78
C MET A 16 2.56 -14.93 -10.53
N ILE A 17 3.05 -15.35 -9.37
CA ILE A 17 3.01 -14.54 -8.15
C ILE A 17 3.89 -13.28 -8.31
N ILE A 18 5.07 -13.42 -8.93
CA ILE A 18 5.94 -12.26 -9.21
C ILE A 18 5.31 -11.33 -10.24
N ALA A 19 4.72 -11.87 -11.31
CA ALA A 19 4.06 -11.08 -12.34
C ALA A 19 2.91 -10.23 -11.76
N ARG A 20 2.04 -10.84 -10.94
CA ARG A 20 0.94 -10.12 -10.25
C ARG A 20 1.44 -9.05 -9.29
N GLY A 21 2.61 -9.24 -8.69
CA GLY A 21 3.25 -8.31 -7.77
C GLY A 21 4.15 -7.26 -8.39
N THR A 22 4.29 -7.24 -9.72
CA THR A 22 5.13 -6.26 -10.44
C THR A 22 4.36 -5.48 -11.52
N PRO A 23 3.12 -5.01 -11.27
CA PRO A 23 2.39 -4.22 -12.25
C PRO A 23 3.15 -2.92 -12.56
N GLY A 24 3.28 -2.59 -13.84
CA GLY A 24 3.99 -1.41 -14.31
C GLY A 24 5.51 -1.56 -14.43
N PHE A 25 6.08 -2.72 -14.08
CA PHE A 25 7.51 -2.98 -14.34
C PHE A 25 7.76 -3.11 -15.83
N SER A 26 8.82 -2.46 -16.32
CA SER A 26 9.32 -2.65 -17.67
C SER A 26 10.12 -3.94 -17.80
N GLY A 27 10.41 -4.38 -19.03
CA GLY A 27 11.30 -5.53 -19.26
C GLY A 27 12.70 -5.35 -18.63
N ALA A 28 13.18 -4.10 -18.55
CA ALA A 28 14.42 -3.77 -17.86
C ALA A 28 14.30 -3.92 -16.34
N ASP A 29 13.17 -3.51 -15.75
CA ASP A 29 12.91 -3.65 -14.32
C ASP A 29 12.81 -5.13 -13.92
N LEU A 30 12.14 -5.94 -14.74
CA LEU A 30 12.05 -7.40 -14.54
C LEU A 30 13.42 -8.08 -14.68
N ALA A 31 14.23 -7.69 -15.67
CA ALA A 31 15.59 -8.20 -15.82
C ALA A 31 16.46 -7.82 -14.60
N ASN A 32 16.31 -6.60 -14.09
CA ASN A 32 16.98 -6.16 -12.88
C ASN A 32 16.51 -6.93 -11.63
N LEU A 33 15.20 -7.22 -11.51
CA LEU A 33 14.64 -8.06 -10.44
C LEU A 33 15.29 -9.44 -10.42
N VAL A 34 15.34 -10.12 -11.57
CA VAL A 34 15.97 -11.43 -11.68
C VAL A 34 17.46 -11.38 -11.33
N ASN A 35 18.15 -10.32 -11.76
CA ASN A 35 19.56 -10.14 -11.42
C ASN A 35 19.80 -9.94 -9.92
N ILE A 36 18.97 -9.12 -9.26
CA ILE A 36 19.04 -8.92 -7.80
C ILE A 36 18.75 -10.23 -7.05
N ALA A 37 17.78 -11.03 -7.52
CA ALA A 37 17.46 -12.33 -6.94
C ALA A 37 18.63 -13.32 -7.10
N ALA A 38 19.24 -13.38 -8.29
CA ALA A 38 20.41 -14.23 -8.52
C ALA A 38 21.61 -13.85 -7.66
N LEU A 39 21.86 -12.54 -7.49
CA LEU A 39 22.91 -12.05 -6.58
C LEU A 39 22.61 -12.43 -5.12
N LYS A 40 21.36 -12.32 -4.68
CA LYS A 40 20.95 -12.71 -3.32
C LYS A 40 21.17 -14.21 -3.09
N ALA A 41 20.70 -15.06 -4.00
CA ALA A 41 20.91 -16.50 -3.94
C ALA A 41 22.40 -16.85 -3.88
N ALA A 42 23.23 -16.22 -4.71
CA ALA A 42 24.68 -16.44 -4.71
C ALA A 42 25.35 -16.00 -3.40
N MET A 43 24.94 -14.87 -2.82
CA MET A 43 25.44 -14.39 -1.53
C MET A 43 25.09 -15.35 -0.38
N ASP A 44 23.94 -16.00 -0.44
CA ASP A 44 23.50 -17.00 0.54
C ASP A 44 24.09 -18.40 0.27
N GLY A 45 24.91 -18.55 -0.77
CA GLY A 45 25.52 -19.83 -1.16
C GLY A 45 24.55 -20.81 -1.83
N ALA A 46 23.38 -20.34 -2.26
CA ALA A 46 22.39 -21.16 -2.95
C ALA A 46 22.81 -21.45 -4.41
N LYS A 47 22.44 -22.63 -4.91
CA LYS A 47 22.75 -23.08 -6.28
C LYS A 47 21.71 -22.64 -7.32
N ALA A 48 20.52 -22.27 -6.86
CA ALA A 48 19.40 -21.86 -7.69
C ALA A 48 18.64 -20.74 -6.97
N VAL A 49 17.99 -19.88 -7.74
CA VAL A 49 17.13 -18.81 -7.28
C VAL A 49 15.80 -19.39 -6.80
N SER A 50 15.48 -19.16 -5.54
CA SER A 50 14.23 -19.55 -4.91
C SER A 50 13.13 -18.50 -5.09
N MET A 51 11.91 -18.84 -4.70
CA MET A 51 10.81 -17.87 -4.65
C MET A 51 11.08 -16.77 -3.61
N GLU A 52 11.79 -17.10 -2.54
CA GLU A 52 12.18 -16.13 -1.50
C GLU A 52 13.14 -15.08 -2.05
N ASP A 53 14.11 -15.48 -2.88
CA ASP A 53 15.05 -14.56 -3.53
C ASP A 53 14.34 -13.57 -4.46
N LEU A 54 13.35 -14.06 -5.22
CA LEU A 54 12.53 -13.22 -6.10
C LEU A 54 11.65 -12.26 -5.30
N LYS A 55 11.05 -12.72 -4.20
CA LYS A 55 10.29 -11.85 -3.27
C LYS A 55 11.21 -10.79 -2.63
N TYR A 56 12.42 -11.17 -2.22
CA TYR A 56 13.42 -10.25 -1.69
C TYR A 56 13.81 -9.18 -2.71
N ALA A 57 14.05 -9.58 -3.97
CA ALA A 57 14.39 -8.66 -5.04
C ALA A 57 13.26 -7.68 -5.35
N LYS A 58 12.01 -8.19 -5.43
CA LYS A 58 10.80 -7.37 -5.59
C LYS A 58 10.70 -6.32 -4.49
N ASP A 59 10.76 -6.76 -3.23
CA ASP A 59 10.68 -5.88 -2.06
C ASP A 59 11.80 -4.82 -2.06
N LYS A 60 13.02 -5.20 -2.45
CA LYS A 60 14.16 -4.28 -2.53
C LYS A 60 13.98 -3.22 -3.62
N ILE A 61 13.41 -3.57 -4.77
CA ILE A 61 13.13 -2.61 -5.85
C ILE A 61 12.00 -1.67 -5.44
N MET A 62 10.92 -2.19 -4.88
CA MET A 62 9.72 -1.41 -4.55
C MET A 62 9.91 -0.51 -3.33
N MET A 63 10.54 -1.02 -2.26
CA MET A 63 10.66 -0.33 -0.98
C MET A 63 12.07 0.19 -0.68
N GLY A 64 13.06 -0.24 -1.45
CA GLY A 64 14.46 -0.03 -1.13
C GLY A 64 15.04 -1.11 -0.23
N SER A 65 16.32 -0.94 0.12
CA SER A 65 17.07 -1.93 0.89
C SER A 65 16.60 -2.00 2.33
N GLU A 66 16.60 -3.21 2.88
CA GLU A 66 16.34 -3.48 4.29
C GLU A 66 17.37 -2.82 5.20
N ARG A 67 16.91 -2.13 6.23
CA ARG A 67 17.77 -1.42 7.18
C ARG A 67 18.10 -2.29 8.39
N LYS A 68 18.98 -3.29 8.18
CA LYS A 68 19.39 -4.24 9.24
C LYS A 68 20.04 -3.58 10.47
N SER A 69 20.64 -2.40 10.31
CA SER A 69 21.28 -1.64 11.39
C SER A 69 20.37 -0.57 12.01
N ALA A 70 19.11 -0.45 11.56
CA ALA A 70 18.19 0.51 12.16
C ALA A 70 17.86 0.07 13.59
N VAL A 71 18.30 0.87 14.56
CA VAL A 71 17.88 0.72 15.95
C VAL A 71 16.48 1.32 16.07
N ILE A 72 15.46 0.46 16.09
CA ILE A 72 14.06 0.86 16.29
C ILE A 72 13.66 0.48 17.72
N SER A 73 13.14 1.44 18.48
CA SER A 73 12.64 1.18 19.83
C SER A 73 11.45 0.21 19.80
N GLU A 74 11.24 -0.55 20.87
CA GLU A 74 10.07 -1.43 20.98
C GLU A 74 8.76 -0.67 20.84
N GLU A 75 8.70 0.55 21.37
CA GLU A 75 7.57 1.45 21.22
C GLU A 75 7.30 1.79 19.75
N SER A 76 8.32 2.20 18.99
CA SER A 76 8.18 2.51 17.57
C SER A 76 7.81 1.28 16.73
N ARG A 77 8.34 0.10 17.07
CA ARG A 77 7.92 -1.17 16.46
C ARG A 77 6.46 -1.48 16.76
N LYS A 78 6.00 -1.24 17.99
CA LYS A 78 4.59 -1.42 18.40
C LYS A 78 3.67 -0.47 17.64
N PHE A 79 4.02 0.81 17.53
CA PHE A 79 3.28 1.77 16.70
C PHE A 79 3.14 1.26 15.27
N THR A 80 4.26 0.87 14.65
CA THR A 80 4.28 0.33 13.29
C THR A 80 3.41 -0.93 13.16
N ALA A 81 3.47 -1.84 14.14
CA ALA A 81 2.67 -3.07 14.10
C ALA A 81 1.16 -2.81 14.16
N PHE A 82 0.71 -1.86 14.98
CA PHE A 82 -0.71 -1.48 15.00
C PHE A 82 -1.10 -0.69 13.74
N HIS A 83 -0.21 0.14 13.21
CA HIS A 83 -0.42 0.87 11.97
C HIS A 83 -0.63 -0.07 10.78
N GLU A 84 0.33 -0.96 10.53
CA GLU A 84 0.23 -1.96 9.45
C GLU A 84 -0.90 -2.96 9.71
N GLY A 85 -1.11 -3.35 10.97
CA GLY A 85 -2.25 -4.17 11.37
C GLY A 85 -3.59 -3.51 11.03
N GLY A 86 -3.68 -2.18 11.18
CA GLY A 86 -4.84 -1.39 10.79
C GLY A 86 -5.15 -1.47 9.29
N HIS A 87 -4.14 -1.24 8.44
CA HIS A 87 -4.28 -1.40 6.99
C HIS A 87 -4.73 -2.80 6.59
N ALA A 88 -4.06 -3.83 7.12
CA ALA A 88 -4.34 -5.21 6.80
C ALA A 88 -5.74 -5.63 7.24
N LEU A 89 -6.16 -5.28 8.46
CA LEU A 89 -7.46 -5.69 8.99
C LEU A 89 -8.61 -4.99 8.26
N VAL A 90 -8.47 -3.70 7.93
CA VAL A 90 -9.46 -3.00 7.10
C VAL A 90 -9.57 -3.61 5.71
N ALA A 91 -8.45 -4.02 5.10
CA ALA A 91 -8.47 -4.71 3.81
C ALA A 91 -9.16 -6.09 3.90
N ILE A 92 -8.89 -6.87 4.94
CA ILE A 92 -9.46 -8.22 5.12
C ILE A 92 -10.98 -8.19 5.27
N HIS A 93 -11.50 -7.21 6.01
CA HIS A 93 -12.94 -7.10 6.31
C HIS A 93 -13.73 -6.27 5.30
N ASN A 94 -13.16 -6.00 4.12
CA ASN A 94 -13.84 -5.22 3.10
C ASN A 94 -13.87 -5.97 1.76
N ASP A 95 -15.06 -6.45 1.36
CA ASP A 95 -15.29 -7.29 0.17
C ASP A 95 -14.84 -6.66 -1.17
N GLY A 96 -14.58 -5.35 -1.21
CA GLY A 96 -14.05 -4.67 -2.40
C GLY A 96 -12.54 -4.50 -2.41
N ALA A 97 -11.83 -4.95 -1.35
CA ALA A 97 -10.39 -4.84 -1.24
C ALA A 97 -9.69 -5.89 -2.11
N LEU A 98 -8.47 -5.55 -2.52
CA LEU A 98 -7.57 -6.57 -3.05
C LEU A 98 -7.07 -7.45 -1.90
N PRO A 99 -6.90 -8.77 -2.11
CA PRO A 99 -6.34 -9.67 -1.12
C PRO A 99 -5.00 -9.18 -0.57
N VAL A 100 -4.82 -9.30 0.75
CA VAL A 100 -3.53 -9.02 1.40
C VAL A 100 -2.56 -10.17 1.10
N ASP A 101 -1.45 -9.86 0.45
CA ASP A 101 -0.36 -10.82 0.16
C ASP A 101 0.69 -10.83 1.27
N LYS A 102 1.00 -9.65 1.82
CA LYS A 102 2.05 -9.49 2.82
C LYS A 102 1.77 -8.31 3.74
N ALA A 103 2.03 -8.49 5.03
CA ALA A 103 2.14 -7.42 6.01
C ALA A 103 3.49 -7.54 6.74
N THR A 104 4.22 -6.44 6.91
CA THR A 104 5.53 -6.47 7.56
C THR A 104 5.83 -5.16 8.29
N ILE A 105 6.56 -5.26 9.41
CA ILE A 105 7.09 -4.11 10.17
C ILE A 105 8.62 -3.98 10.02
N VAL A 106 9.18 -4.63 9.00
CA VAL A 106 10.62 -4.61 8.74
C VAL A 106 10.96 -3.33 7.97
N PRO A 107 11.84 -2.47 8.51
CA PRO A 107 12.14 -1.19 7.88
C PRO A 107 12.89 -1.36 6.56
N ARG A 108 12.38 -0.75 5.49
CA ARG A 108 12.97 -0.74 4.14
C ARG A 108 12.96 0.67 3.56
N GLY A 109 14.11 1.11 3.06
CA GLY A 109 14.25 2.47 2.51
C GLY A 109 13.78 3.52 3.50
N MET A 110 12.76 4.30 3.12
CA MET A 110 12.11 5.31 3.97
C MET A 110 10.93 4.78 4.78
N SER A 111 10.45 3.56 4.51
CA SER A 111 9.31 2.97 5.21
C SER A 111 9.72 2.20 6.47
N LEU A 112 8.82 2.17 7.46
CA LEU A 112 8.94 1.38 8.69
C LEU A 112 8.15 0.06 8.61
N GLY A 113 7.12 0.01 7.78
CA GLY A 113 6.31 -1.18 7.52
C GLY A 113 5.62 -1.10 6.16
N MET A 114 4.86 -2.14 5.81
CA MET A 114 3.99 -2.14 4.64
C MET A 114 2.96 -3.26 4.73
N VAL A 115 1.74 -2.97 4.24
CA VAL A 115 0.78 -3.97 3.76
C VAL A 115 0.72 -3.96 2.22
N ALA A 116 1.10 -5.08 1.61
CA ALA A 116 1.01 -5.29 0.17
C ALA A 116 -0.29 -6.04 -0.16
N GLN A 117 -1.04 -5.50 -1.12
CA GLN A 117 -2.22 -6.15 -1.68
C GLN A 117 -1.94 -6.57 -3.12
N LEU A 118 -2.36 -7.78 -3.49
CA LEU A 118 -2.18 -8.31 -4.84
C LEU A 118 -3.52 -8.55 -5.52
N PRO A 119 -3.70 -8.10 -6.77
CA PRO A 119 -4.89 -8.41 -7.53
C PRO A 119 -4.89 -9.87 -8.00
N ASP A 120 -6.06 -10.51 -7.93
CA ASP A 120 -6.26 -11.89 -8.42
C ASP A 120 -6.36 -11.97 -9.94
N LYS A 121 -6.68 -10.86 -10.60
CA LYS A 121 -6.94 -10.75 -12.04
C LYS A 121 -6.30 -9.48 -12.58
N ASP A 122 -5.99 -9.48 -13.86
CA ASP A 122 -5.55 -8.27 -14.55
C ASP A 122 -6.69 -7.25 -14.58
N GLU A 123 -6.55 -6.17 -13.81
CA GLU A 123 -7.52 -5.07 -13.80
C GLU A 123 -7.06 -3.97 -14.75
N THR A 124 -7.79 -3.79 -15.86
CA THR A 124 -7.60 -2.65 -16.78
C THR A 124 -8.27 -1.37 -16.27
N SER A 125 -9.20 -1.48 -15.33
CA SER A 125 -9.96 -0.36 -14.76
C SER A 125 -10.39 -0.66 -13.33
N VAL A 126 -10.46 0.37 -12.48
CA VAL A 126 -10.85 0.26 -11.08
C VAL A 126 -12.26 0.83 -10.88
N SER A 127 -13.14 0.08 -10.23
CA SER A 127 -14.53 0.51 -9.96
C SER A 127 -14.61 1.52 -8.81
N ARG A 128 -15.71 2.29 -8.74
CA ARG A 128 -15.99 3.19 -7.60
C ARG A 128 -15.95 2.45 -6.26
N LYS A 129 -16.51 1.23 -6.19
CA LYS A 129 -16.48 0.40 -4.98
C LYS A 129 -15.03 0.16 -4.55
N GLN A 130 -14.18 -0.31 -5.45
CA GLN A 130 -12.77 -0.58 -5.13
C GLN A 130 -12.00 0.68 -4.73
N MET A 131 -12.26 1.83 -5.37
CA MET A 131 -11.63 3.09 -4.96
C MET A 131 -12.04 3.52 -3.56
N LEU A 132 -13.33 3.39 -3.21
CA LEU A 132 -13.81 3.66 -1.85
C LEU A 132 -13.12 2.76 -0.82
N VAL A 133 -13.00 1.46 -1.13
CA VAL A 133 -12.29 0.53 -0.24
C VAL A 133 -10.81 0.88 -0.11
N ARG A 134 -10.15 1.31 -1.18
CA ARG A 134 -8.76 1.80 -1.10
C ARG A 134 -8.66 3.02 -0.19
N LEU A 135 -9.63 3.93 -0.20
CA LEU A 135 -9.66 5.04 0.74
C LEU A 135 -9.82 4.55 2.19
N ASP A 136 -10.73 3.59 2.44
CA ASP A 136 -10.90 2.99 3.77
C ASP A 136 -9.56 2.38 4.26
N VAL A 137 -8.89 1.61 3.40
CA VAL A 137 -7.59 0.99 3.72
C VAL A 137 -6.54 2.06 4.02
N CYS A 138 -6.41 3.13 3.22
CA CYS A 138 -5.46 4.21 3.50
C CYS A 138 -5.69 4.88 4.86
N MET A 139 -6.92 4.89 5.38
CA MET A 139 -7.22 5.43 6.71
C MET A 139 -6.92 4.46 7.85
N GLY A 140 -6.76 3.17 7.55
CA GLY A 140 -6.60 2.09 8.54
C GLY A 140 -5.46 2.30 9.52
N GLY A 141 -4.26 2.66 9.04
CA GLY A 141 -3.09 2.86 9.90
C GLY A 141 -3.28 3.99 10.92
N ARG A 142 -3.69 5.17 10.45
CA ARG A 142 -3.96 6.34 11.33
C ARG A 142 -5.06 6.04 12.35
N VAL A 143 -6.14 5.41 11.93
CA VAL A 143 -7.26 5.07 12.82
C VAL A 143 -6.84 4.04 13.87
N ALA A 144 -6.03 3.05 13.49
CA ALA A 144 -5.49 2.08 14.43
C ALA A 144 -4.59 2.75 15.48
N GLU A 145 -3.74 3.70 15.08
CA GLU A 145 -2.94 4.48 16.02
C GLU A 145 -3.83 5.24 17.01
N GLU A 146 -4.83 5.98 16.52
CA GLU A 146 -5.74 6.76 17.34
C GLU A 146 -6.51 5.90 18.35
N LEU A 147 -7.03 4.74 17.92
CA LEU A 147 -7.82 3.85 18.78
C LEU A 147 -6.98 3.20 19.89
N ILE A 148 -5.70 2.95 19.65
CA ILE A 148 -4.85 2.16 20.53
C ILE A 148 -3.99 3.04 21.43
N PHE A 149 -3.44 4.14 20.90
CA PHE A 149 -2.54 5.05 21.61
C PHE A 149 -3.20 6.37 22.00
N GLY A 150 -4.35 6.70 21.40
CA GLY A 150 -5.08 7.94 21.64
C GLY A 150 -4.78 9.02 20.61
N GLU A 151 -5.66 10.01 20.52
CA GLU A 151 -5.60 11.08 19.51
C GLU A 151 -4.30 11.92 19.57
N ASN A 152 -3.77 12.14 20.77
CA ASN A 152 -2.55 12.92 20.97
C ASN A 152 -1.28 12.19 20.54
N GLU A 153 -1.35 10.87 20.37
CA GLU A 153 -0.20 10.01 20.04
C GLU A 153 -0.15 9.64 18.55
N VAL A 154 -1.10 10.13 17.75
CA VAL A 154 -1.11 9.87 16.31
C VAL A 154 0.13 10.48 15.64
N THR A 155 0.82 9.67 14.84
CA THR A 155 2.15 10.01 14.32
C THR A 155 2.11 10.68 12.94
N SER A 156 3.25 11.23 12.51
CA SER A 156 3.45 11.71 11.14
C SER A 156 3.65 10.57 10.12
N GLY A 157 3.70 9.31 10.57
CA GLY A 157 3.88 8.13 9.72
C GLY A 157 2.76 7.97 8.68
N ALA A 158 1.52 8.34 9.03
CA ALA A 158 0.35 8.27 8.15
C ALA A 158 0.33 9.31 7.01
N SER A 159 1.37 10.14 6.87
CA SER A 159 1.40 11.23 5.88
C SER A 159 1.34 10.71 4.43
N SER A 160 2.03 9.62 4.13
CA SER A 160 1.99 8.96 2.81
C SER A 160 0.59 8.43 2.50
N ASP A 161 -0.08 7.81 3.46
CA ASP A 161 -1.41 7.24 3.26
C ASP A 161 -2.46 8.31 3.05
N LEU A 162 -2.38 9.41 3.82
CA LEU A 162 -3.21 10.59 3.62
C LEU A 162 -2.99 11.23 2.24
N GLN A 163 -1.74 11.29 1.77
CA GLN A 163 -1.44 11.82 0.44
C GLN A 163 -2.03 10.94 -0.67
N GLN A 164 -1.90 9.62 -0.54
CA GLN A 164 -2.48 8.65 -1.48
C GLN A 164 -4.00 8.72 -1.48
N ALA A 165 -4.63 8.71 -0.30
CA ALA A 165 -6.08 8.83 -0.15
C ALA A 165 -6.61 10.13 -0.76
N THR A 166 -5.95 11.26 -0.45
CA THR A 166 -6.33 12.57 -0.99
C THR A 166 -6.21 12.61 -2.51
N SER A 167 -5.12 12.07 -3.07
CA SER A 167 -4.90 12.01 -4.52
C SER A 167 -5.96 11.15 -5.21
N LEU A 168 -6.30 10.01 -4.63
CA LEU A 168 -7.33 9.11 -5.14
C LEU A 168 -8.72 9.75 -5.07
N ALA A 169 -9.11 10.28 -3.90
CA ALA A 169 -10.40 10.95 -3.72
C ALA A 169 -10.54 12.15 -4.67
N ARG A 170 -9.47 12.93 -4.86
CA ARG A 170 -9.45 14.01 -5.85
C ARG A 170 -9.65 13.47 -7.26
N ALA A 171 -8.97 12.40 -7.67
CA ALA A 171 -9.17 11.80 -8.99
C ALA A 171 -10.60 11.25 -9.17
N MET A 172 -11.20 10.66 -8.13
CA MET A 172 -12.60 10.23 -8.13
C MET A 172 -13.54 11.38 -8.45
N VAL A 173 -13.33 12.54 -7.84
CA VAL A 173 -14.14 13.74 -8.06
C VAL A 173 -13.86 14.38 -9.41
N THR A 174 -12.59 14.59 -9.76
CA THR A 174 -12.21 15.46 -10.88
C THR A 174 -11.99 14.75 -12.20
N LYS A 175 -11.57 13.48 -12.19
CA LYS A 175 -11.24 12.74 -13.43
C LYS A 175 -12.30 11.71 -13.78
N TYR A 176 -12.92 11.10 -12.76
CA TYR A 176 -13.81 9.96 -12.94
C TYR A 176 -15.30 10.28 -12.75
N GLY A 177 -15.66 11.53 -12.42
CA GLY A 177 -17.05 11.95 -12.28
C GLY A 177 -17.83 11.19 -11.20
N MET A 178 -17.16 10.77 -10.12
CA MET A 178 -17.74 9.95 -9.04
C MET A 178 -18.35 10.75 -7.89
N SER A 179 -18.50 12.07 -8.06
CA SER A 179 -19.26 12.97 -7.19
C SER A 179 -20.55 13.38 -7.88
N GLU A 180 -21.68 13.18 -7.20
CA GLU A 180 -23.00 13.60 -7.70
C GLU A 180 -23.13 15.13 -7.77
N LEU A 181 -22.47 15.86 -6.87
CA LEU A 181 -22.53 17.32 -6.81
C LEU A 181 -21.69 17.98 -7.91
N VAL A 182 -20.53 17.40 -8.24
CA VAL A 182 -19.68 17.89 -9.34
C VAL A 182 -20.20 17.39 -10.69
N GLY A 183 -20.73 16.17 -10.73
CA GLY A 183 -21.30 15.56 -11.93
C GLY A 183 -20.29 14.84 -12.83
N PHE A 184 -20.74 14.42 -14.01
CA PHE A 184 -19.96 13.66 -14.99
C PHE A 184 -19.07 14.56 -15.85
N VAL A 185 -18.21 15.34 -15.21
CA VAL A 185 -17.29 16.28 -15.88
C VAL A 185 -15.85 16.00 -15.47
N SER A 186 -14.93 16.25 -16.41
CA SER A 186 -13.49 16.14 -16.13
C SER A 186 -12.89 17.52 -15.88
N HIS A 187 -12.16 17.65 -14.79
CA HIS A 187 -11.52 18.86 -14.32
C HIS A 187 -10.02 18.63 -14.16
N ASN A 188 -9.19 19.47 -14.77
CA ASN A 188 -7.77 19.51 -14.48
C ASN A 188 -7.53 20.31 -13.19
N TYR A 189 -7.34 19.61 -12.06
CA TYR A 189 -7.18 20.26 -10.75
C TYR A 189 -5.88 21.08 -10.64
N ASP A 190 -4.83 20.67 -11.35
CA ASP A 190 -3.50 21.31 -11.30
C ASP A 190 -3.42 22.56 -12.20
N ASP A 191 -4.48 22.87 -12.95
CA ASP A 191 -4.54 24.13 -13.69
C ASP A 191 -4.67 25.31 -12.72
N THR A 192 -3.80 26.31 -12.89
CA THR A 192 -3.61 27.45 -11.97
C THR A 192 -4.73 28.49 -12.02
N GLY A 193 -5.94 28.10 -12.43
CA GLY A 193 -7.15 28.92 -12.40
C GLY A 193 -7.56 29.51 -13.74
N LYS A 194 -7.11 28.95 -14.88
CA LYS A 194 -7.58 29.36 -16.20
C LYS A 194 -8.82 28.61 -16.65
N SER A 195 -9.02 27.36 -16.21
CA SER A 195 -10.11 26.50 -16.64
C SER A 195 -11.15 26.16 -15.57
N MET A 196 -10.97 26.60 -14.31
CA MET A 196 -11.86 26.24 -13.20
C MET A 196 -12.15 27.45 -12.31
N SER A 197 -13.43 27.70 -12.02
CA SER A 197 -13.83 28.76 -11.09
C SER A 197 -13.47 28.42 -9.65
N THR A 198 -13.36 29.44 -8.81
CA THR A 198 -13.09 29.27 -7.37
C THR A 198 -14.20 28.46 -6.69
N GLU A 199 -15.46 28.66 -7.09
CA GLU A 199 -16.63 27.95 -6.57
C GLU A 199 -16.55 26.45 -6.89
N THR A 200 -16.20 26.08 -8.12
CA THR A 200 -16.00 24.67 -8.50
C THR A 200 -14.85 24.05 -7.72
N ARG A 201 -13.73 24.77 -7.54
CA ARG A 201 -12.59 24.26 -6.75
C ARG A 201 -12.96 24.02 -5.30
N LEU A 202 -13.71 24.94 -4.69
CA LEU A 202 -14.19 24.79 -3.32
C LEU A 202 -15.15 23.60 -3.18
N LEU A 203 -16.03 23.39 -4.18
CA LEU A 203 -16.93 22.24 -4.22
C LEU A 203 -16.15 20.92 -4.31
N ILE A 204 -15.15 20.84 -5.19
CA ILE A 204 -14.28 19.66 -5.32
C ILE A 204 -13.59 19.35 -4.00
N GLU A 205 -12.98 20.34 -3.35
CA GLU A 205 -12.26 20.14 -2.09
C GLU A 205 -13.21 19.72 -0.94
N LYS A 206 -14.47 20.20 -0.96
CA LYS A 206 -15.51 19.73 -0.03
C LYS A 206 -15.87 18.27 -0.26
N GLU A 207 -15.98 17.84 -1.51
CA GLU A 207 -16.28 16.44 -1.85
C GLU A 207 -15.12 15.51 -1.51
N VAL A 208 -13.87 15.93 -1.78
CA VAL A 208 -12.67 15.19 -1.36
C VAL A 208 -12.66 14.98 0.15
N ARG A 209 -12.89 16.04 0.94
CA ARG A 209 -12.97 15.92 2.40
C ARG A 209 -14.04 14.92 2.83
N GLN A 210 -15.23 14.97 2.24
CA GLN A 210 -16.31 14.03 2.57
C GLN A 210 -15.95 12.57 2.27
N PHE A 211 -15.26 12.29 1.16
CA PHE A 211 -14.78 10.94 0.87
C PHE A 211 -13.80 10.45 1.94
N LEU A 212 -12.85 11.30 2.35
CA LEU A 212 -11.86 10.96 3.37
C LEU A 212 -12.47 10.79 4.76
N GLU A 213 -13.43 11.64 5.16
CA GLU A 213 -14.17 11.52 6.42
C GLU A 213 -14.99 10.23 6.48
N ARG A 214 -15.68 9.86 5.38
CA ARG A 214 -16.39 8.59 5.29
C ARG A 214 -15.44 7.41 5.41
N ALA A 215 -14.30 7.46 4.71
CA ALA A 215 -13.29 6.42 4.77
C ALA A 215 -12.72 6.22 6.17
N TYR A 216 -12.43 7.34 6.86
CA TYR A 216 -12.00 7.33 8.25
C TYR A 216 -13.05 6.67 9.16
N ASN A 217 -14.32 7.04 9.03
CA ASN A 217 -15.41 6.48 9.84
C ASN A 217 -15.63 4.98 9.57
N ASN A 218 -15.51 4.54 8.32
CA ASN A 218 -15.60 3.14 7.94
C ASN A 218 -14.45 2.33 8.57
N ALA A 219 -13.22 2.80 8.41
CA ALA A 219 -12.05 2.19 9.03
C ALA A 219 -12.21 2.11 10.56
N LYS A 220 -12.67 3.19 11.20
CA LYS A 220 -12.95 3.22 12.65
C LYS A 220 -13.99 2.21 13.07
N THR A 221 -15.07 2.06 12.30
CA THR A 221 -16.11 1.06 12.56
C THR A 221 -15.56 -0.36 12.46
N ILE A 222 -14.79 -0.67 11.41
CA ILE A 222 -14.18 -1.99 11.22
C ILE A 222 -13.20 -2.29 12.37
N LEU A 223 -12.27 -1.38 12.65
CA LEU A 223 -11.23 -1.60 13.66
C LEU A 223 -11.75 -1.64 15.09
N THR A 224 -12.85 -0.94 15.40
CA THR A 224 -13.51 -1.04 16.70
C THR A 224 -14.28 -2.36 16.84
N THR A 225 -14.96 -2.79 15.78
CA THR A 225 -15.72 -4.04 15.75
C THR A 225 -14.79 -5.26 15.87
N HIS A 226 -13.65 -5.22 15.18
CA HIS A 226 -12.65 -6.28 15.15
C HIS A 226 -11.43 -5.98 16.03
N ASN A 227 -11.60 -5.21 17.11
CA ASN A 227 -10.49 -4.77 17.96
C ASN A 227 -9.62 -5.92 18.49
N LYS A 228 -10.23 -7.05 18.87
CA LYS A 228 -9.49 -8.25 19.32
C LYS A 228 -8.57 -8.81 18.23
N GLU A 229 -9.05 -8.83 16.99
CA GLU A 229 -8.27 -9.29 15.84
C GLU A 229 -7.13 -8.32 15.52
N LEU A 230 -7.36 -7.01 15.66
CA LEU A 230 -6.32 -5.99 15.51
C LEU A 230 -5.17 -6.23 16.49
N HIS A 231 -5.48 -6.46 17.77
CA HIS A 231 -4.47 -6.80 18.77
C HIS A 231 -3.74 -8.11 18.45
N ALA A 232 -4.48 -9.15 18.03
CA ALA A 232 -3.87 -10.43 17.67
C ALA A 232 -2.90 -10.28 16.47
N LEU A 233 -3.32 -9.53 15.45
CA LEU A 233 -2.52 -9.29 14.25
C LEU A 233 -1.27 -8.45 14.56
N ALA A 234 -1.42 -7.35 15.31
CA ALA A 234 -0.29 -6.51 15.70
C ALA A 234 0.73 -7.28 16.56
N ASN A 235 0.27 -8.13 17.48
CA ASN A 235 1.16 -8.98 18.26
C ASN A 235 1.89 -10.01 17.39
N ALA A 236 1.20 -10.62 16.41
CA ALA A 236 1.83 -11.53 15.47
C ALA A 236 2.88 -10.85 14.59
N LEU A 237 2.71 -9.57 14.25
CA LEU A 237 3.71 -8.79 13.52
C LEU A 237 4.94 -8.43 14.35
N LEU A 238 4.82 -8.40 15.68
CA LEU A 238 5.94 -8.11 16.60
C LEU A 238 6.84 -9.34 16.86
N CYS A 239 6.29 -10.54 16.67
CA CYS A 239 6.99 -11.82 16.76
C CYS A 239 7.97 -12.03 15.59
#